data_AF-A0A2I0NW87-F1
#
_entry.id   AF-A0A2I0NW87-F1
#
_cell.length_a   1.000
_cell.length_b   1.000
_cell.length_c   1.000
_cell.angle_alpha   90.00
_cell.angle_beta   90.00
_cell.angle_gamma   90.00
#
_symmetry.space_group_name_H-M   'P 1'
#
loop_
_entity.id
_entity.type
_entity.pdbx_description
1 polymer ?
#
loop_
_entity_poly.entity_id
_entity_poly.type
_entity_poly.pdbx_seq_one_letter_code
_entity_poly.pdbx_strand_id
1 'polypeptide(L)'
;MKITELCTDCLISRVRLECALCNATEAKTAEAVSQCTALLEEIRNEPLSHPQLASQIHRRAYQILGTNDPFAKLKRLGNNQAIEVCKNVQGNLVTFRDHVLAAVIGNTFDYGVKGHTVAEDFSVFFEREFEKGLTIDDTEAILPL
;
A
#
# COMPACT_ATOMS: atom_id res chain seq x y z
N MET A 1 8.73 -4.15 -18.92
CA MET A 1 9.70 -4.42 -17.83
C MET A 1 9.55 -5.88 -17.41
N LYS A 2 10.62 -6.60 -17.09
CA LYS A 2 10.55 -8.03 -16.73
C LYS A 2 10.37 -8.18 -15.20
N ILE A 3 9.55 -9.15 -14.77
CA ILE A 3 9.43 -9.54 -13.36
C ILE A 3 10.77 -10.10 -12.88
N THR A 4 11.30 -9.55 -11.79
CA THR A 4 12.53 -10.00 -11.12
C THR A 4 12.20 -10.86 -9.91
N GLU A 5 13.20 -11.53 -9.34
CA GLU A 5 13.06 -12.27 -8.08
C GLU A 5 12.59 -11.36 -6.94
N LEU A 6 13.07 -10.12 -6.89
CA LEU A 6 12.61 -9.13 -5.90
C LEU A 6 11.12 -8.82 -6.03
N CYS A 7 10.59 -8.77 -7.27
CA CYS A 7 9.16 -8.60 -7.50
C CYS A 7 8.36 -9.81 -6.99
N THR A 8 8.86 -11.02 -7.24
CA THR A 8 8.26 -12.26 -6.73
C THR A 8 8.21 -12.27 -5.20
N ASP A 9 9.33 -11.99 -4.54
CA ASP A 9 9.41 -11.97 -3.08
C ASP A 9 8.47 -10.93 -2.47
N CYS A 10 8.39 -9.74 -3.07
CA CYS A 10 7.48 -8.68 -2.65
C CYS A 10 6.01 -9.12 -2.76
N LEU A 11 5.61 -9.69 -3.90
CA LEU A 11 4.24 -10.15 -4.13
C LEU A 11 3.85 -11.29 -3.17
N ILE A 12 4.71 -12.30 -3.02
CA ILE A 12 4.44 -13.42 -2.13
C ILE A 12 4.43 -12.97 -0.66
N SER A 13 5.28 -12.02 -0.27
CA SER A 13 5.22 -11.42 1.07
C SER A 13 3.87 -10.74 1.33
N ARG A 14 3.25 -10.11 0.32
CA ARG A 14 1.90 -9.53 0.45
C ARG A 14 0.80 -10.59 0.56
N VAL A 15 0.90 -11.69 -0.18
CA VAL A 15 -0.02 -12.84 -0.01
C VAL A 15 0.04 -13.39 1.43
N ARG A 16 1.23 -13.46 2.03
CA ARG A 16 1.38 -13.85 3.45
C ARG A 16 0.72 -12.87 4.41
N LEU A 17 0.84 -11.56 4.14
CA LEU A 17 0.15 -10.53 4.92
C LEU A 17 -1.37 -10.70 4.84
N GLU A 18 -1.93 -10.94 3.66
CA GLU A 18 -3.36 -11.19 3.47
C GLU A 18 -3.84 -12.40 4.28
N CYS A 19 -3.06 -13.49 4.26
CA CYS A 19 -3.34 -14.67 5.07
C CYS A 19 -3.35 -14.33 6.56
N ALA A 20 -2.36 -13.58 7.04
CA ALA A 20 -2.27 -13.15 8.44
C ALA A 20 -3.45 -12.24 8.83
N LEU A 21 -3.84 -11.28 7.99
CA LEU A 21 -4.99 -10.40 8.22
C LEU A 21 -6.32 -11.16 8.31
N CYS A 22 -6.42 -12.28 7.59
CA CYS A 22 -7.57 -13.17 7.64
C CYS A 22 -7.51 -14.23 8.76
N ASN A 23 -6.46 -14.23 9.58
CA ASN A 23 -6.17 -15.28 10.57
C ASN A 23 -6.20 -16.69 9.95
N ALA A 24 -5.67 -16.83 8.73
CA ALA A 24 -5.57 -18.12 8.07
C ALA A 24 -4.65 -19.07 8.86
N THR A 25 -4.99 -20.36 8.85
CA THR A 25 -4.11 -21.39 9.42
C THR A 25 -2.81 -21.49 8.63
N GLU A 26 -1.79 -22.11 9.22
CA GLU A 26 -0.52 -22.36 8.53
C GLU A 26 -0.73 -23.18 7.24
N ALA A 27 -1.57 -24.21 7.29
CA ALA A 27 -1.92 -25.02 6.13
C ALA A 27 -2.56 -24.19 5.01
N LYS A 28 -3.53 -23.31 5.36
CA LYS A 28 -4.20 -22.45 4.38
C LYS A 28 -3.25 -21.37 3.83
N THR A 29 -2.32 -20.88 4.66
CA THR A 29 -1.27 -19.95 4.22
C THR A 29 -0.29 -20.61 3.25
N ALA A 30 0.11 -21.86 3.52
CA ALA A 30 0.97 -22.64 2.65
C ALA A 30 0.29 -22.92 1.31
N GLU A 31 -0.99 -23.28 1.32
CA GLU A 31 -1.81 -23.44 0.11
C GLU A 31 -1.88 -22.14 -0.70
N ALA A 32 -2.23 -21.02 -0.06
CA ALA A 32 -2.33 -19.72 -0.72
C ALA A 32 -1.02 -19.32 -1.40
N VAL A 33 0.10 -19.46 -0.70
CA VAL A 33 1.42 -19.14 -1.26
C VAL A 33 1.78 -20.09 -2.39
N SER A 34 1.60 -21.39 -2.23
CA SER A 34 1.91 -22.37 -3.28
C SER A 34 1.14 -22.09 -4.57
N GLN A 35 -0.17 -21.86 -4.48
CA GLN A 35 -1.00 -21.59 -5.65
C GLN A 35 -0.70 -20.22 -6.27
N CYS A 36 -0.44 -19.20 -5.47
CA CYS A 36 -0.07 -17.87 -5.97
C CYS A 36 1.29 -17.87 -6.67
N THR A 37 2.27 -18.60 -6.13
CA THR A 37 3.58 -18.77 -6.78
C THR A 37 3.44 -19.53 -8.10
N ALA A 38 2.64 -20.59 -8.15
CA ALA A 38 2.39 -21.33 -9.39
C ALA A 38 1.74 -20.44 -10.47
N LEU A 39 0.72 -19.66 -10.09
CA LEU A 39 0.08 -18.71 -10.99
C LEU A 39 1.06 -17.64 -11.49
N LEU A 40 1.94 -17.13 -10.62
CA LEU A 40 2.96 -16.16 -11.01
C LEU A 40 3.91 -16.74 -12.06
N GLU A 41 4.37 -17.97 -11.90
CA GLU A 41 5.23 -18.63 -12.90
C GLU A 41 4.52 -18.86 -14.23
N GLU A 42 3.21 -19.10 -14.22
CA GLU A 42 2.39 -19.21 -15.43
C GLU A 42 2.31 -17.87 -16.18
N ILE A 43 2.00 -16.78 -15.49
CA ILE A 43 1.66 -15.49 -16.13
C ILE A 43 2.84 -14.50 -16.25
N ARG A 44 4.01 -14.79 -15.65
CA ARG A 44 5.16 -13.85 -15.60
C ARG A 44 5.71 -13.39 -16.96
N ASN A 45 5.45 -14.16 -18.02
CA ASN A 45 5.90 -13.87 -19.38
C ASN A 45 4.78 -13.35 -20.30
N GLU A 46 3.56 -13.24 -19.78
CA GLU A 46 2.44 -12.67 -20.52
C GLU A 46 2.65 -11.16 -20.77
N PRO A 47 2.01 -10.58 -21.80
CA PRO A 47 2.06 -9.14 -22.09
C PRO A 47 1.22 -8.31 -21.11
N LEU A 48 1.42 -8.54 -19.81
CA LEU A 48 0.75 -7.85 -18.71
C LEU A 48 1.67 -6.79 -18.09
N SER A 49 1.05 -5.70 -17.63
CA SER A 49 1.72 -4.75 -16.74
C SER A 49 1.90 -5.36 -15.33
N HIS A 50 2.84 -4.82 -14.56
CA HIS A 50 3.07 -5.27 -13.18
C HIS A 50 1.79 -5.17 -12.31
N PRO A 51 1.00 -4.08 -12.37
CA PRO A 51 -0.25 -3.99 -11.61
C PRO A 51 -1.29 -5.03 -12.01
N GLN A 52 -1.38 -5.37 -13.31
CA GLN A 52 -2.32 -6.40 -13.79
C GLN A 52 -1.95 -7.78 -13.25
N LEU A 53 -0.66 -8.13 -13.32
CA LEU A 53 -0.14 -9.38 -12.78
C LEU A 53 -0.35 -9.46 -11.27
N ALA A 54 0.04 -8.44 -10.51
CA ALA A 54 -0.18 -8.37 -9.06
C ALA A 54 -1.68 -8.54 -8.70
N SER A 55 -2.56 -7.85 -9.44
CA SER A 55 -4.01 -7.96 -9.23
C SER A 55 -4.54 -9.38 -9.44
N GLN A 56 -3.96 -10.14 -10.38
CA GLN A 56 -4.33 -11.55 -10.57
C GLN A 56 -3.89 -12.42 -9.40
N ILE A 57 -2.67 -12.21 -8.91
CA ILE A 57 -2.14 -12.92 -7.73
C ILE A 57 -3.01 -12.67 -6.49
N HIS A 58 -3.31 -11.40 -6.19
CA HIS A 58 -4.15 -11.05 -5.04
C HIS A 58 -5.58 -11.60 -5.17
N ARG A 59 -6.19 -11.57 -6.37
CA ARG A 59 -7.49 -12.19 -6.59
C ARG A 59 -7.48 -13.70 -6.31
N ARG A 60 -6.41 -14.41 -6.68
CA ARG A 60 -6.26 -15.83 -6.35
C ARG A 60 -6.16 -16.05 -4.84
N ALA A 61 -5.36 -15.24 -4.14
CA ALA A 61 -5.27 -15.31 -2.68
C ALA A 61 -6.64 -15.08 -2.02
N TYR A 62 -7.42 -14.11 -2.49
CA TYR A 62 -8.74 -13.77 -1.96
C TYR A 62 -9.73 -14.93 -2.13
N GLN A 63 -9.71 -15.61 -3.29
CA GLN A 63 -10.52 -16.81 -3.55
C GLN A 63 -10.19 -17.94 -2.58
N ILE A 64 -8.90 -18.22 -2.35
CA ILE A 64 -8.45 -19.26 -1.41
C ILE A 64 -8.85 -18.89 0.03
N LEU A 65 -8.67 -17.63 0.40
CA LEU A 65 -9.02 -17.13 1.73
C LEU A 65 -10.53 -17.08 1.97
N GLY A 66 -11.34 -17.03 0.90
CA GLY A 66 -12.79 -16.94 0.98
C GLY A 66 -13.26 -15.55 1.43
N THR A 67 -12.52 -14.51 1.08
CA THR A 67 -12.83 -13.12 1.42
C THR A 67 -12.73 -12.23 0.19
N ASN A 68 -13.57 -11.19 0.14
CA ASN A 68 -13.49 -10.16 -0.91
C ASN A 68 -12.53 -9.02 -0.54
N ASP A 69 -12.14 -8.91 0.73
CA ASP A 69 -11.34 -7.79 1.24
C ASP A 69 -10.57 -8.19 2.52
N PRO A 70 -9.37 -8.80 2.40
CA PRO A 70 -8.50 -9.08 3.55
C PRO A 70 -8.12 -7.84 4.36
N PHE A 71 -8.13 -6.66 3.72
CA PHE A 71 -7.63 -5.42 4.29
C PHE A 71 -8.72 -4.59 4.97
N ALA A 72 -9.98 -5.05 4.99
CA ALA A 72 -11.12 -4.25 5.48
C ALA A 72 -10.89 -3.65 6.88
N LYS A 73 -10.35 -4.43 7.82
CA LYS A 73 -10.04 -3.96 9.19
C LYS A 73 -8.92 -2.94 9.17
N LEU A 74 -7.86 -3.20 8.40
CA LEU A 74 -6.70 -2.32 8.31
C LEU A 74 -7.06 -0.97 7.69
N LYS A 75 -7.85 -0.98 6.62
CA LYS A 75 -8.38 0.23 5.97
C LYS A 75 -9.23 1.07 6.92
N ARG A 76 -10.06 0.45 7.77
CA ARG A 76 -10.85 1.21 8.77
C ARG A 76 -9.95 1.91 9.79
N LEU A 77 -8.91 1.24 10.29
CA LEU A 77 -7.96 1.84 11.21
C LEU A 77 -7.20 2.99 10.54
N GLY A 78 -6.72 2.77 9.31
CA GLY A 78 -6.06 3.80 8.51
C GLY A 78 -6.93 5.02 8.26
N ASN A 79 -8.18 4.83 7.84
CA ASN A 79 -9.10 5.93 7.60
C ASN A 79 -9.36 6.74 8.87
N ASN A 80 -9.52 6.09 10.02
CA ASN A 80 -9.74 6.80 11.28
C ASN A 80 -8.53 7.67 11.64
N GLN A 81 -7.31 7.14 11.54
CA GLN A 81 -6.10 7.94 11.81
C GLN A 81 -5.91 9.09 10.81
N ALA A 82 -6.17 8.84 9.52
CA ALA A 82 -6.10 9.88 8.50
C ALA A 82 -7.11 11.01 8.74
N ILE A 83 -8.34 10.69 9.17
CA ILE A 83 -9.35 11.69 9.53
C ILE A 83 -8.87 12.59 10.68
N GLU A 84 -8.25 12.03 11.71
CA GLU A 84 -7.72 12.82 12.83
C GLU A 84 -6.59 13.76 12.38
N VAL A 85 -5.67 13.29 11.53
CA VAL A 85 -4.63 14.16 10.97
C VAL A 85 -5.24 15.26 10.10
N CYS A 86 -6.20 14.93 9.22
CA CYS A 86 -6.89 15.92 8.39
C CYS A 86 -7.53 17.03 9.24
N LYS A 87 -8.18 16.70 10.36
CA LYS A 87 -8.77 17.68 11.28
C LYS A 87 -7.73 18.65 11.85
N ASN A 88 -6.53 18.14 12.14
CA ASN A 88 -5.44 18.93 12.73
C ASN A 88 -4.75 19.84 11.70
N VAL A 89 -4.61 19.38 10.45
CA VAL A 89 -3.78 20.08 9.46
C VAL A 89 -4.57 20.98 8.51
N GLN A 90 -5.87 20.73 8.30
CA GLN A 90 -6.70 21.43 7.29
C GLN A 90 -6.66 22.97 7.42
N GLY A 91 -6.53 23.51 8.63
CA GLY A 91 -6.45 24.96 8.86
C GLY A 91 -5.11 25.59 8.46
N ASN A 92 -4.08 24.76 8.28
CA ASN A 92 -2.71 25.19 8.00
C ASN A 92 -2.30 24.98 6.53
N LEU A 93 -3.12 24.27 5.73
CA LEU A 93 -2.87 24.09 4.31
C LEU A 93 -3.46 25.29 3.55
N VAL A 94 -2.60 26.21 3.08
CA VAL A 94 -3.04 27.48 2.50
C VAL A 94 -2.82 27.50 0.98
N THR A 95 -1.69 27.00 0.53
CA THR A 95 -1.25 27.07 -0.87
C THR A 95 -1.57 25.77 -1.63
N PHE A 96 -1.57 25.82 -2.97
CA PHE A 96 -1.66 24.62 -3.80
C PHE A 96 -0.56 23.62 -3.45
N ARG A 97 0.66 24.12 -3.27
CA ARG A 97 1.81 23.33 -2.84
C ARG A 97 1.57 22.61 -1.51
N ASP A 98 0.96 23.26 -0.52
CA ASP A 98 0.65 22.65 0.78
C ASP A 98 -0.29 21.45 0.61
N HIS A 99 -1.31 21.59 -0.25
CA HIS A 99 -2.26 20.52 -0.53
C HIS A 99 -1.62 19.36 -1.29
N VAL A 100 -0.74 19.65 -2.25
CA VAL A 100 0.02 18.62 -2.99
C VAL A 100 0.94 17.86 -2.03
N LEU A 101 1.71 18.57 -1.21
CA LEU A 101 2.61 17.95 -0.24
C LEU A 101 1.82 17.09 0.76
N ALA A 102 0.71 17.61 1.31
CA ALA A 102 -0.16 16.84 2.21
C ALA A 102 -0.70 15.57 1.55
N ALA A 103 -1.11 15.63 0.28
CA ALA A 103 -1.58 14.48 -0.48
C ALA A 103 -0.48 13.44 -0.71
N VAL A 104 0.76 13.88 -1.01
CA VAL A 104 1.92 13.00 -1.17
C VAL A 104 2.24 12.30 0.15
N ILE A 105 2.33 13.03 1.27
CA ILE A 105 2.56 12.47 2.60
C ILE A 105 1.45 11.46 2.95
N GLY A 106 0.18 11.81 2.71
CA GLY A 106 -0.95 10.89 2.93
C GLY A 106 -0.84 9.60 2.12
N ASN A 107 -0.31 9.65 0.90
CA ASN A 107 -0.07 8.46 0.09
C ASN A 107 1.10 7.60 0.56
N THR A 108 2.02 8.14 1.37
CA THR A 108 3.10 7.35 2.01
C THR A 108 2.65 6.57 3.24
N PHE A 109 1.43 6.81 3.70
CA PHE A 109 0.86 6.14 4.86
C PHE A 109 0.43 4.70 4.53
N ASP A 110 1.38 3.76 4.59
CA ASP A 110 1.14 2.33 4.32
C ASP A 110 1.38 1.49 5.58
N TYR A 111 0.35 0.76 6.01
CA TYR A 111 0.40 -0.20 7.12
C TYR A 111 0.99 -1.56 6.74
N GLY A 112 1.33 -1.80 5.47
CA GLY A 112 1.65 -3.13 4.96
C GLY A 112 3.07 -3.32 4.44
N VAL A 113 4.00 -2.39 4.68
CA VAL A 113 5.41 -2.55 4.28
C VAL A 113 6.24 -3.11 5.43
N LYS A 114 6.95 -4.23 5.18
CA LYS A 114 7.97 -4.77 6.11
C LYS A 114 8.96 -3.66 6.47
N GLY A 115 9.10 -3.36 7.75
CA GLY A 115 10.12 -2.42 8.27
C GLY A 115 9.59 -1.07 8.74
N HIS A 116 8.32 -0.75 8.52
CA HIS A 116 7.68 0.42 9.12
C HIS A 116 6.78 -0.03 10.26
N THR A 117 7.33 -0.08 11.48
CA THR A 117 6.51 0.06 12.68
C THR A 117 5.79 1.39 12.50
N VAL A 118 4.47 1.35 12.29
CA VAL A 118 3.63 2.54 12.22
C VAL A 118 4.08 3.44 13.36
N ALA A 119 4.68 4.59 13.02
CA ALA A 119 5.11 5.54 14.02
C ALA A 119 3.92 5.75 14.94
N GLU A 120 4.12 5.59 16.25
CA GLU A 120 3.03 5.57 17.24
C GLU A 120 2.17 6.86 17.21
N ASP A 121 2.54 7.86 16.42
CA ASP A 121 1.69 8.98 16.03
C ASP A 121 1.89 9.39 14.56
N PHE A 122 0.89 9.18 13.71
CA PHE A 122 0.90 9.64 12.31
C PHE A 122 0.92 11.17 12.22
N SER A 123 0.43 11.89 13.22
CA SER A 123 0.45 13.36 13.26
C SER A 123 1.89 13.88 13.33
N VAL A 124 2.70 13.30 14.22
CA VAL A 124 4.13 13.63 14.35
C VAL A 124 4.91 13.30 13.08
N PHE A 125 4.58 12.15 12.46
CA PHE A 125 5.15 11.82 11.15
C PHE A 125 4.79 12.86 10.09
N PHE A 126 3.49 13.23 10.02
CA PHE A 126 3.00 14.20 9.05
C PHE A 126 3.73 15.54 9.21
N GLU A 127 3.78 16.08 10.42
CA GLU A 127 4.47 17.35 10.72
C GLU A 127 5.92 17.32 10.26
N ARG A 128 6.65 16.25 10.60
CA ARG A 128 8.05 16.09 10.20
C ARG A 128 8.23 16.00 8.69
N GLU A 129 7.40 15.24 7.98
CA GLU A 129 7.53 15.15 6.52
C GLU A 129 7.04 16.43 5.82
N PHE A 130 6.08 17.14 6.41
CA PHE A 130 5.61 18.43 5.91
C PHE A 130 6.70 19.49 5.99
N GLU A 131 7.46 19.54 7.10
CA GLU A 131 8.62 20.42 7.25
C GLU A 131 9.75 20.12 6.24
N LYS A 132 9.97 18.84 5.91
CA LYS A 132 10.98 18.44 4.91
C LYS A 132 10.64 18.90 3.49
N GLY A 133 9.35 18.93 3.16
CA GLY A 133 8.88 19.29 1.82
C GLY A 133 9.17 18.22 0.75
N LEU A 134 9.01 18.61 -0.51
CA LEU A 134 9.24 17.75 -1.67
C LEU A 134 10.71 17.82 -2.11
N THR A 135 11.34 16.67 -2.33
CA THR A 135 12.71 16.60 -2.90
C THR A 135 12.78 17.17 -4.32
N ILE A 136 11.73 16.95 -5.11
CA ILE A 136 11.52 17.55 -6.43
C ILE A 136 10.15 18.20 -6.37
N ASP A 137 10.09 19.51 -6.59
CA ASP A 137 8.91 20.33 -6.36
C ASP A 137 8.55 21.14 -7.59
N ASP A 138 7.73 20.54 -8.44
CA ASP A 138 7.24 21.16 -9.67
C ASP A 138 5.83 21.77 -9.49
N THR A 139 5.41 22.05 -8.26
CA THR A 139 4.05 22.54 -7.97
C THR A 139 3.73 23.86 -8.68
N GLU A 140 4.71 24.74 -8.85
CA GLU A 140 4.58 25.99 -9.63
C GLU A 140 4.38 25.75 -11.12
N ALA A 141 4.90 24.66 -11.68
CA ALA A 141 4.70 24.28 -13.08
C ALA A 141 3.34 23.59 -13.30
N ILE A 142 2.79 22.97 -12.25
CA ILE A 142 1.47 22.32 -12.28
C ILE A 142 0.35 23.35 -12.12
N LEU A 143 0.51 24.35 -11.24
CA LEU A 143 -0.53 25.33 -10.89
C LEU A 143 -1.20 26.05 -12.09
N PRO A 144 -0.51 26.36 -13.21
CA PRO A 144 -1.13 26.99 -14.38
C PRO A 144 -2.00 26.05 -15.24
N LEU A 145 -2.01 24.74 -14.98
CA LEU A 145 -2.82 23.74 -15.69
C LEU A 145 -4.22 23.60 -15.07
#